data_AF-A0A9D1FXJ1-F1
#
_entry.id   AF-A0A9D1FXJ1-F1
#
_cell.length_a   1.000
_cell.length_b   1.000
_cell.length_c   1.000
_cell.angle_alpha   90.00
_cell.angle_beta   90.00
_cell.angle_gamma   90.00
#
_symmetry.space_group_name_H-M   'P 1'
#
loop_
_entity.id
_entity.type
_entity.pdbx_description
1 polymer ?
#
loop_
_entity_poly.entity_id
_entity_poly.type
_entity_poly.pdbx_seq_one_letter_code
_entity_poly.pdbx_strand_id
1 'polypeptide(L)'
;MTFERARAGEEEAILRLYRSCVASPFCTWDNEYPAMENIRADMAQSALYVVRGDAGEIVAAASLGALNDIDPQGFPPLARPCELARLCVSPIVQGQGVGGQFLRFLLCEAERQNFDGVRLTVSVGQKIAQRLYQRVGFAECGKRFCYGNWFYLYHLKLATERGRQMERMVGTTVRGIRAPIIRQGDDIAWIVANSVLEAAEAEGFALRDRDVVAVTEAVVARAQGNYATTDQIGADVRAKFGEQTIGVIFPILSRNRFAMCLKGIAKGAKKIVLMLSYPSDEVGNHMVTLDALDEAGIDPYTTVLTEAEFRALFGTCKHTFTGVDYMSYYRELIESAGCEAEIVLANDCRAILRYTPYVLACDIHTRARTKRLLRAAGASLVYGLDDILSASVEGSGYNEHYGLLGSNKATEESVKLFPRNCKPVVEAIQALLLEKTGRHIEVMIYGDGAFKDPVGKIWELADPVVSPAYTPGLEGRPNEVKIKYLADNDFAGLTGAALRDAINDAIRHKESDLVGNMAAQGTTPRRLTDLLGSLCDLTSGSGDKGTPIVLVQGYFDNYAS
;
A
#
# COMPACT_ATOMS: atom_id res chain seq x y z
N MET A 1 -24.33 -21.60 12.10
CA MET A 1 -23.92 -23.02 11.96
C MET A 1 -22.43 -23.20 12.20
N THR A 2 -22.03 -24.27 12.89
CA THR A 2 -20.62 -24.62 13.18
C THR A 2 -20.27 -25.99 12.58
N PHE A 3 -19.02 -26.16 12.12
CA PHE A 3 -18.50 -27.39 11.52
C PHE A 3 -17.37 -27.93 12.40
N GLU A 4 -17.50 -29.13 12.94
CA GLU A 4 -16.54 -29.67 13.92
C GLU A 4 -16.55 -31.21 13.98
N ARG A 5 -15.62 -31.78 14.74
CA ARG A 5 -15.64 -33.21 15.08
C ARG A 5 -16.78 -33.52 16.05
N ALA A 6 -17.37 -34.71 15.93
CA ALA A 6 -18.34 -35.21 16.90
C ALA A 6 -17.70 -35.36 18.29
N ARG A 7 -18.46 -35.04 19.34
CA ARG A 7 -18.02 -35.12 20.74
C ARG A 7 -18.52 -36.42 21.37
N ALA A 8 -17.81 -36.92 22.38
CA ALA A 8 -18.25 -38.09 23.13
C ALA A 8 -19.64 -37.86 23.76
N GLY A 9 -20.51 -38.86 23.71
CA GLY A 9 -21.89 -38.76 24.20
C GLY A 9 -22.93 -38.28 23.17
N GLU A 10 -22.51 -38.01 21.93
CA GLU A 10 -23.40 -37.56 20.84
C GLU A 10 -23.93 -38.69 19.96
N GLU A 11 -23.61 -39.94 20.28
CA GLU A 11 -23.87 -41.10 19.44
C GLU A 11 -25.37 -41.26 19.12
N GLU A 12 -26.23 -41.08 20.13
CA GLU A 12 -27.68 -41.16 19.96
C GLU A 12 -28.25 -40.02 19.10
N ALA A 13 -27.69 -38.82 19.20
CA ALA A 13 -28.12 -37.68 18.40
C ALA A 13 -27.79 -37.90 16.92
N ILE A 14 -26.60 -38.44 16.64
CA ILE A 14 -26.17 -38.78 15.28
C ILE A 14 -26.99 -39.95 14.74
N LEU A 15 -27.28 -40.98 15.56
CA LEU A 15 -28.14 -42.09 15.15
C LEU A 15 -29.54 -41.61 14.78
N ARG A 16 -30.13 -40.68 15.57
CA ARG A 16 -31.42 -40.06 15.23
C ARG A 16 -31.38 -39.32 13.90
N LEU A 17 -30.29 -38.59 13.62
CA LEU A 17 -30.10 -37.92 12.34
C LEU A 17 -29.98 -38.92 11.17
N TYR A 18 -29.24 -40.01 11.33
CA TYR A 18 -29.18 -41.05 10.28
C TYR A 18 -30.55 -41.67 10.03
N ARG A 19 -31.29 -42.00 11.09
CA ARG A 19 -32.65 -42.55 10.98
C ARG A 19 -33.64 -41.58 10.33
N SER A 20 -33.50 -40.26 10.54
CA SER A 20 -34.35 -39.27 9.85
C SER A 20 -34.10 -39.20 8.33
N CYS A 21 -32.95 -39.68 7.86
CA CYS A 21 -32.58 -39.71 6.45
C CYS A 21 -32.92 -41.03 5.74
N VAL A 22 -33.29 -42.10 6.47
CA VAL A 22 -33.61 -43.43 5.90
C VAL A 22 -34.83 -43.37 4.98
N ALA A 23 -35.83 -42.54 5.31
CA ALA A 23 -37.05 -42.38 4.50
C ALA A 23 -36.85 -41.54 3.22
N SER A 24 -35.64 -41.06 2.94
CA SER A 24 -35.36 -40.26 1.74
C SER A 24 -35.43 -41.12 0.47
N PRO A 25 -36.01 -40.61 -0.64
CA PRO A 25 -36.06 -41.33 -1.91
C PRO A 25 -34.66 -41.79 -2.35
N PHE A 26 -34.54 -43.06 -2.72
CA PHE A 26 -33.29 -43.69 -3.19
C PHE A 26 -32.18 -43.76 -2.13
N CYS A 27 -32.50 -43.55 -0.84
CA CYS A 27 -31.62 -43.91 0.26
C CYS A 27 -31.38 -45.42 0.26
N THR A 28 -30.12 -45.83 0.30
CA THR A 28 -29.73 -47.25 0.40
C THR A 28 -29.47 -47.65 1.85
N TRP A 29 -29.79 -46.78 2.80
CA TRP A 29 -29.75 -47.08 4.22
C TRP A 29 -31.08 -47.69 4.66
N ASP A 30 -31.03 -48.49 5.71
CA ASP A 30 -32.18 -49.16 6.29
C ASP A 30 -32.18 -48.97 7.82
N ASN A 31 -32.96 -49.78 8.53
CA ASN A 31 -33.02 -49.72 9.98
C ASN A 31 -31.82 -50.40 10.66
N GLU A 32 -30.97 -51.09 9.89
CA GLU A 32 -29.80 -51.81 10.38
C GLU A 32 -28.52 -51.00 10.13
N TYR A 33 -28.43 -50.23 9.03
CA TYR A 33 -27.26 -49.43 8.67
C TYR A 33 -27.61 -47.98 8.28
N PRO A 34 -26.87 -46.95 8.77
CA PRO A 34 -25.79 -47.02 9.75
C PRO A 34 -26.29 -47.40 11.15
N ALA A 35 -25.50 -48.20 11.88
CA ALA A 35 -25.77 -48.66 13.24
C ALA A 35 -25.01 -47.85 14.30
N MET A 36 -25.39 -48.03 15.57
CA MET A 36 -24.67 -47.48 16.72
C MET A 36 -23.20 -47.92 16.74
N GLU A 37 -22.91 -49.14 16.28
CA GLU A 37 -21.55 -49.67 16.19
C GLU A 37 -20.70 -48.90 15.16
N ASN A 38 -21.27 -48.52 14.01
CA ASN A 38 -20.56 -47.72 13.01
C ASN A 38 -20.22 -46.33 13.57
N ILE A 39 -21.15 -45.69 14.27
CA ILE A 39 -20.96 -44.38 14.89
C ILE A 39 -19.82 -44.45 15.93
N ARG A 40 -19.86 -45.45 16.81
CA ARG A 40 -18.83 -45.65 17.84
C ARG A 40 -17.46 -45.93 17.21
N ALA A 41 -17.40 -46.71 16.13
CA ALA A 41 -16.16 -46.99 15.41
C ALA A 41 -15.58 -45.72 14.77
N ASP A 42 -16.40 -44.91 14.11
CA ASP A 42 -15.97 -43.64 13.49
C ASP A 42 -15.48 -42.65 14.56
N MET A 43 -16.17 -42.57 15.70
CA MET A 43 -15.78 -41.70 16.81
C MET A 43 -14.48 -42.17 17.47
N ALA A 44 -14.30 -43.47 17.66
CA ALA A 44 -13.06 -44.03 18.22
C ALA A 44 -11.84 -43.71 17.34
N GLN A 45 -12.02 -43.63 16.02
CA GLN A 45 -10.98 -43.25 15.06
C GLN A 45 -10.85 -41.74 14.88
N SER A 46 -11.61 -40.92 15.61
CA SER A 46 -11.70 -39.47 15.40
C SER A 46 -12.06 -39.07 13.96
N ALA A 47 -12.83 -39.93 13.28
CA ALA A 47 -13.21 -39.79 11.88
C ALA A 47 -14.61 -39.20 11.69
N LEU A 48 -15.38 -38.99 12.76
CA LEU A 48 -16.76 -38.50 12.67
C LEU A 48 -16.87 -36.98 12.82
N TYR A 49 -17.55 -36.34 11.89
CA TYR A 49 -17.74 -34.90 11.81
C TYR A 49 -19.22 -34.55 11.75
N VAL A 50 -19.56 -33.37 12.29
CA VAL A 50 -20.93 -32.88 12.39
C VAL A 50 -21.03 -31.41 12.01
N VAL A 51 -22.23 -31.00 11.59
CA VAL A 51 -22.62 -29.59 11.48
C VAL A 51 -23.68 -29.30 12.52
N ARG A 52 -23.52 -28.22 13.27
CA ARG A 52 -24.54 -27.77 14.22
C ARG A 52 -25.32 -26.56 13.69
N GLY A 53 -26.63 -26.60 13.91
CA GLY A 53 -27.51 -25.47 13.72
C GLY A 53 -27.32 -24.40 14.78
N ASP A 54 -28.04 -23.29 14.65
CA ASP A 54 -27.91 -22.14 15.54
C ASP A 54 -28.47 -22.41 16.95
N ALA A 55 -29.33 -23.42 17.11
CA ALA A 55 -29.80 -23.90 18.41
C ALA A 55 -28.93 -25.03 18.99
N GLY A 56 -27.79 -25.33 18.37
CA GLY A 56 -26.83 -26.34 18.83
C GLY A 56 -27.15 -27.79 18.43
N GLU A 57 -28.24 -28.00 17.69
CA GLU A 57 -28.67 -29.30 17.19
C GLU A 57 -27.80 -29.79 16.03
N ILE A 58 -27.58 -31.11 15.95
CA ILE A 58 -26.80 -31.71 14.85
C ILE A 58 -27.67 -31.79 13.60
N VAL A 59 -27.31 -31.04 12.55
CA VAL A 59 -28.06 -30.91 11.30
C VAL A 59 -27.41 -31.63 10.11
N ALA A 60 -26.15 -32.06 10.22
CA ALA A 60 -25.49 -32.93 9.25
C ALA A 60 -24.39 -33.75 9.93
N ALA A 61 -24.07 -34.93 9.39
CA ALA A 61 -23.00 -35.81 9.87
C ALA A 61 -22.32 -36.56 8.72
N ALA A 62 -21.04 -36.86 8.85
CA ALA A 62 -20.26 -37.64 7.90
C ALA A 62 -19.02 -38.23 8.56
N SER A 63 -18.54 -39.36 8.05
CA SER A 63 -17.27 -39.96 8.46
C SER A 63 -16.20 -39.74 7.39
N LEU A 64 -15.01 -39.34 7.82
CA LEU A 64 -13.84 -39.09 6.98
C LEU A 64 -12.59 -39.64 7.68
N GLY A 65 -11.99 -40.68 7.11
CA GLY A 65 -10.85 -41.36 7.73
C GLY A 65 -10.12 -42.32 6.81
N ALA A 66 -9.32 -43.22 7.37
CA ALA A 66 -8.66 -44.29 6.60
C ALA A 66 -9.69 -45.16 5.87
N LEU A 67 -9.26 -45.83 4.79
CA LEU A 67 -10.12 -46.74 4.04
C LEU A 67 -10.54 -47.91 4.94
N ASN A 68 -11.83 -47.99 5.27
CA ASN A 68 -12.38 -48.99 6.19
C ASN A 68 -13.52 -49.79 5.55
N ASP A 69 -14.42 -49.13 4.82
CA ASP A 69 -15.63 -49.73 4.26
C ASP A 69 -15.56 -49.89 2.73
N ILE A 70 -14.59 -49.24 2.07
CA ILE A 70 -14.47 -49.23 0.60
C ILE A 70 -13.37 -50.17 0.08
N ASP A 71 -13.73 -51.06 -0.83
CA ASP A 71 -12.76 -51.88 -1.57
C ASP A 71 -12.00 -51.00 -2.60
N PRO A 72 -10.66 -50.90 -2.50
CA PRO A 72 -9.84 -50.00 -3.31
C PRO A 72 -9.80 -50.35 -4.81
N GLN A 73 -10.22 -51.55 -5.23
CA GLN A 73 -10.21 -51.93 -6.64
C GLN A 73 -11.09 -50.98 -7.46
N GLY A 74 -10.64 -50.58 -8.66
CA GLY A 74 -11.40 -49.70 -9.56
C GLY A 74 -11.21 -48.20 -9.31
N PHE A 75 -10.52 -47.82 -8.23
CA PHE A 75 -10.10 -46.44 -8.01
C PHE A 75 -8.73 -46.14 -8.64
N PRO A 76 -8.52 -44.93 -9.18
CA PRO A 76 -7.19 -44.49 -9.59
C PRO A 76 -6.18 -44.52 -8.45
N PRO A 77 -4.88 -44.73 -8.75
CA PRO A 77 -3.84 -44.83 -7.75
C PRO A 77 -3.67 -43.50 -6.98
N LEU A 78 -3.61 -43.61 -5.67
CA LEU A 78 -3.33 -42.54 -4.70
C LEU A 78 -2.40 -43.13 -3.63
N ALA A 79 -1.42 -42.37 -3.18
CA ALA A 79 -0.41 -42.81 -2.21
C ALA A 79 -0.98 -42.92 -0.79
N ARG A 80 -1.89 -42.02 -0.41
CA ARG A 80 -2.52 -42.01 0.91
C ARG A 80 -3.98 -41.51 0.83
N PRO A 81 -4.89 -42.31 0.25
CA PRO A 81 -6.30 -41.93 0.15
C PRO A 81 -7.03 -42.04 1.50
N CYS A 82 -8.05 -41.21 1.69
CA CYS A 82 -9.08 -41.39 2.71
C CYS A 82 -10.44 -41.77 2.10
N GLU A 83 -11.30 -42.27 2.96
CA GLU A 83 -12.69 -42.59 2.65
C GLU A 83 -13.61 -41.52 3.23
N LEU A 84 -14.54 -41.03 2.41
CA LEU A 84 -15.69 -40.25 2.86
C LEU A 84 -16.94 -41.13 2.82
N ALA A 85 -17.53 -41.40 3.97
CA ALA A 85 -18.72 -42.22 4.12
C ALA A 85 -19.78 -41.53 4.97
N ARG A 86 -20.99 -42.11 4.96
CA ARG A 86 -22.11 -41.73 5.84
C ARG A 86 -22.53 -40.26 5.81
N LEU A 87 -22.23 -39.53 4.73
CA LEU A 87 -22.64 -38.13 4.58
C LEU A 87 -24.17 -38.02 4.53
N CYS A 88 -24.76 -37.39 5.53
CA CYS A 88 -26.16 -37.00 5.55
C CYS A 88 -26.33 -35.52 5.90
N VAL A 89 -27.45 -34.96 5.44
CA VAL A 89 -27.90 -33.62 5.77
C VAL A 89 -29.36 -33.72 6.15
N SER A 90 -29.71 -33.21 7.32
CA SER A 90 -31.07 -33.28 7.87
C SER A 90 -32.07 -32.70 6.87
N PRO A 91 -33.22 -33.38 6.60
CA PRO A 91 -34.21 -32.93 5.62
C PRO A 91 -34.65 -31.47 5.78
N ILE A 92 -34.69 -30.96 7.03
CA ILE A 92 -35.09 -29.58 7.35
C ILE A 92 -34.14 -28.50 6.82
N VAL A 93 -32.86 -28.83 6.56
CA VAL A 93 -31.85 -27.88 6.05
C VAL A 93 -31.35 -28.23 4.64
N GLN A 94 -31.96 -29.22 3.99
CA GLN A 94 -31.64 -29.54 2.60
C GLN A 94 -32.03 -28.38 1.67
N GLY A 95 -31.28 -28.21 0.58
CA GLY A 95 -31.49 -27.09 -0.37
C GLY A 95 -30.86 -25.75 0.05
N GLN A 96 -30.41 -25.60 1.30
CA GLN A 96 -29.81 -24.36 1.82
C GLN A 96 -28.28 -24.28 1.64
N GLY A 97 -27.69 -25.21 0.87
CA GLY A 97 -26.23 -25.22 0.61
C GLY A 97 -25.37 -25.89 1.69
N VAL A 98 -25.95 -26.32 2.81
CA VAL A 98 -25.24 -26.95 3.95
C VAL A 98 -24.37 -28.13 3.52
N GLY A 99 -24.91 -29.06 2.71
CA GLY A 99 -24.13 -30.22 2.25
C GLY A 99 -22.89 -29.86 1.44
N GLY A 100 -22.92 -28.77 0.67
CA GLY A 100 -21.76 -28.28 -0.09
C GLY A 100 -20.71 -27.61 0.78
N GLN A 101 -21.14 -26.84 1.78
CA GLN A 101 -20.23 -26.26 2.77
C GLN A 101 -19.59 -27.35 3.63
N PHE A 102 -20.37 -28.34 4.05
CA PHE A 102 -19.89 -29.44 4.87
C PHE A 102 -18.90 -30.32 4.11
N LEU A 103 -19.20 -30.65 2.85
CA LEU A 103 -18.27 -31.41 2.01
C LEU A 103 -16.95 -30.67 1.83
N ARG A 104 -16.97 -29.35 1.60
CA ARG A 104 -15.73 -28.54 1.52
C ARG A 104 -14.93 -28.54 2.82
N PHE A 105 -15.61 -28.41 3.96
CA PHE A 105 -14.96 -28.51 5.27
C PHE A 105 -14.27 -29.87 5.46
N LEU A 106 -14.92 -30.97 5.07
CA LEU A 106 -14.34 -32.32 5.14
C LEU A 106 -13.12 -32.47 4.22
N LEU A 107 -13.13 -31.86 3.03
CA LEU A 107 -11.95 -31.88 2.15
C LEU A 107 -10.76 -31.15 2.77
N CYS A 108 -10.97 -29.99 3.40
CA CYS A 108 -9.90 -29.29 4.13
C CYS A 108 -9.36 -30.14 5.28
N GLU A 109 -10.22 -30.89 5.96
CA GLU A 109 -9.81 -31.77 7.05
C GLU A 109 -9.05 -33.00 6.54
N ALA A 110 -9.40 -33.53 5.37
CA ALA A 110 -8.63 -34.58 4.70
C ALA A 110 -7.21 -34.08 4.36
N GLU A 111 -7.10 -32.85 3.86
CA GLU A 111 -5.80 -32.20 3.59
C GLU A 111 -4.99 -32.03 4.89
N ARG A 112 -5.60 -31.55 5.98
CA ARG A 112 -4.94 -31.41 7.30
C ARG A 112 -4.45 -32.74 7.88
N GLN A 113 -5.17 -33.83 7.61
CA GLN A 113 -4.76 -35.18 8.00
C GLN A 113 -3.74 -35.79 7.02
N ASN A 114 -3.30 -35.02 6.02
CA ASN A 114 -2.23 -35.33 5.10
C ASN A 114 -2.59 -36.52 4.17
N PHE A 115 -3.87 -36.61 3.79
CA PHE A 115 -4.35 -37.50 2.72
C PHE A 115 -4.15 -36.84 1.35
N ASP A 116 -3.86 -37.65 0.32
CA ASP A 116 -3.62 -37.18 -1.05
C ASP A 116 -4.82 -37.36 -2.00
N GLY A 117 -5.92 -37.89 -1.48
CA GLY A 117 -7.18 -37.95 -2.19
C GLY A 117 -8.31 -38.53 -1.35
N VAL A 118 -9.54 -38.27 -1.78
CA VAL A 118 -10.76 -38.76 -1.13
C VAL A 118 -11.46 -39.73 -2.07
N ARG A 119 -11.94 -40.85 -1.53
CA ARG A 119 -12.76 -41.85 -2.23
C ARG A 119 -14.12 -41.97 -1.57
N LEU A 120 -15.15 -42.15 -2.38
CA LEU A 120 -16.50 -42.43 -1.90
C LEU A 120 -17.28 -43.29 -2.89
N THR A 121 -18.28 -44.00 -2.38
CA THR A 121 -19.30 -44.66 -3.19
C THR A 121 -20.66 -44.01 -3.01
N VAL A 122 -21.42 -43.87 -4.10
CA VAL A 122 -22.78 -43.34 -4.06
C VAL A 122 -23.70 -44.20 -4.92
N SER A 123 -24.88 -44.55 -4.40
CA SER A 123 -25.87 -45.32 -5.15
C SER A 123 -26.22 -44.63 -6.47
N VAL A 124 -26.39 -45.41 -7.54
CA VAL A 124 -26.78 -44.90 -8.87
C VAL A 124 -28.11 -44.13 -8.83
N GLY A 125 -29.00 -44.45 -7.88
CA GLY A 125 -30.26 -43.75 -7.65
C GLY A 125 -30.12 -42.38 -6.97
N GLN A 126 -29.03 -42.12 -6.23
CA GLN A 126 -28.83 -40.91 -5.43
C GLN A 126 -28.37 -39.70 -6.26
N LYS A 127 -29.28 -39.17 -7.11
CA LYS A 127 -28.96 -38.08 -8.05
C LYS A 127 -28.57 -36.77 -7.38
N ILE A 128 -29.12 -36.47 -6.19
CA ILE A 128 -28.79 -35.24 -5.47
C ILE A 128 -27.34 -35.29 -4.98
N ALA A 129 -26.94 -36.39 -4.35
CA ALA A 129 -25.57 -36.59 -3.89
C ALA A 129 -24.57 -36.64 -5.06
N GLN A 130 -24.91 -37.31 -6.17
CA GLN A 130 -24.08 -37.32 -7.39
C GLN A 130 -23.80 -35.89 -7.89
N ARG A 131 -24.83 -35.03 -8.01
CA ARG A 131 -24.64 -33.62 -8.42
C ARG A 131 -23.80 -32.82 -7.42
N LEU A 132 -23.97 -33.09 -6.12
CA LEU A 132 -23.18 -32.45 -5.07
C LEU A 132 -21.69 -32.79 -5.22
N TYR A 133 -21.35 -34.07 -5.37
CA TYR A 133 -19.97 -34.54 -5.49
C TYR A 133 -19.31 -34.01 -6.78
N GLN A 134 -20.01 -34.08 -7.92
CA GLN A 134 -19.52 -33.55 -9.19
C GLN A 134 -19.26 -32.04 -9.11
N ARG A 135 -20.16 -31.26 -8.48
CA ARG A 135 -19.98 -29.81 -8.30
C ARG A 135 -18.78 -29.44 -7.44
N VAL A 136 -18.43 -30.31 -6.48
CA VAL A 136 -17.26 -30.12 -5.61
C VAL A 136 -15.97 -30.68 -6.26
N GLY A 137 -16.07 -31.32 -7.41
CA GLY A 137 -14.93 -31.72 -8.25
C GLY A 137 -14.59 -33.20 -8.21
N PHE A 138 -15.39 -34.05 -7.56
CA PHE A 138 -15.17 -35.49 -7.61
C PHE A 138 -15.43 -36.02 -9.03
N ALA A 139 -14.51 -36.85 -9.53
CA ALA A 139 -14.65 -37.56 -10.80
C ALA A 139 -15.22 -38.96 -10.58
N GLU A 140 -16.17 -39.37 -11.43
CA GLU A 140 -16.60 -40.76 -11.50
C GLU A 140 -15.50 -41.59 -12.18
N CYS A 141 -15.07 -42.68 -11.53
CA CYS A 141 -14.01 -43.55 -12.04
C CYS A 141 -14.47 -44.99 -12.32
N GLY A 142 -15.71 -45.32 -11.99
CA GLY A 142 -16.27 -46.64 -12.27
C GLY A 142 -17.63 -46.87 -11.62
N LYS A 143 -18.13 -48.11 -11.79
CA LYS A 143 -19.35 -48.58 -11.16
C LYS A 143 -19.12 -49.97 -10.56
N ARG A 144 -19.79 -50.26 -9.45
CA ARG A 144 -19.73 -51.55 -8.77
C ARG A 144 -21.10 -51.97 -8.27
N PHE A 145 -21.37 -53.27 -8.32
CA PHE A 145 -22.50 -53.87 -7.64
C PHE A 145 -22.08 -54.34 -6.24
N CYS A 146 -22.67 -53.77 -5.20
CA CYS A 146 -22.46 -54.17 -3.80
C CYS A 146 -23.74 -53.90 -2.99
N TYR A 147 -23.93 -54.61 -1.87
CA TYR A 147 -25.10 -54.43 -1.00
C TYR A 147 -26.46 -54.46 -1.75
N GLY A 148 -26.58 -55.34 -2.75
CA GLY A 148 -27.78 -55.50 -3.57
C GLY A 148 -28.08 -54.34 -4.54
N ASN A 149 -27.19 -53.35 -4.68
CA ASN A 149 -27.41 -52.16 -5.49
C ASN A 149 -26.18 -51.79 -6.34
N TRP A 150 -26.40 -51.00 -7.39
CA TRP A 150 -25.30 -50.39 -8.16
C TRP A 150 -24.84 -49.08 -7.51
N PHE A 151 -23.53 -48.92 -7.36
CA PHE A 151 -22.86 -47.73 -6.85
C PHE A 151 -21.88 -47.18 -7.88
N TYR A 152 -21.83 -45.85 -7.98
CA TYR A 152 -20.75 -45.14 -8.64
C TYR A 152 -19.55 -44.99 -7.69
N LEU A 153 -18.35 -45.16 -8.24
CA LEU A 153 -17.09 -44.91 -7.57
C LEU A 153 -16.64 -43.48 -7.89
N TYR A 154 -16.55 -42.63 -6.88
CA TYR A 154 -16.08 -41.25 -7.03
C TYR A 154 -14.75 -41.05 -6.31
N HIS A 155 -13.84 -40.33 -6.96
CA HIS A 155 -12.58 -39.95 -6.36
C HIS A 155 -12.27 -38.48 -6.60
N LEU A 156 -11.53 -37.88 -5.67
CA LEU A 156 -10.97 -36.55 -5.81
C LEU A 156 -9.51 -36.65 -5.40
N LYS A 157 -8.59 -36.32 -6.31
CA LYS A 157 -7.19 -36.14 -5.94
C LYS A 157 -7.09 -34.83 -5.18
N LEU A 158 -6.66 -34.89 -3.91
CA LEU A 158 -6.35 -33.69 -3.16
C LEU A 158 -5.01 -33.19 -3.66
N ALA A 159 -4.90 -31.89 -3.86
CA ALA A 159 -3.60 -31.31 -4.06
C ALA A 159 -2.89 -31.43 -2.71
N THR A 160 -1.94 -32.35 -2.59
CA THR A 160 -0.95 -32.27 -1.52
C THR A 160 -0.39 -30.85 -1.52
N GLU A 161 -0.04 -30.30 -0.35
CA GLU A 161 0.40 -28.90 -0.18
C GLU A 161 1.52 -28.44 -1.16
N ARG A 162 2.13 -29.36 -1.91
CA ARG A 162 3.05 -29.10 -3.02
C ARG A 162 2.39 -28.76 -4.38
N GLY A 163 1.08 -28.92 -4.56
CA GLY A 163 0.42 -28.85 -5.87
C GLY A 163 -0.77 -27.90 -5.98
N ARG A 164 -1.30 -27.38 -4.88
CA ARG A 164 -2.19 -26.21 -4.89
C ARG A 164 -1.27 -25.01 -4.66
N GLN A 165 -0.73 -24.44 -5.74
CA GLN A 165 -0.55 -23.00 -5.72
C GLN A 165 -1.93 -22.45 -5.40
N MET A 166 -2.13 -22.00 -4.17
CA MET A 166 -3.28 -21.18 -3.83
C MET A 166 -3.12 -19.96 -4.73
N GLU A 167 -3.80 -19.95 -5.87
CA GLU A 167 -3.68 -18.85 -6.82
C GLU A 167 -4.01 -17.57 -6.06
N ARG A 168 -3.00 -16.70 -5.95
CA ARG A 168 -3.14 -15.43 -5.25
C ARG A 168 -4.11 -14.58 -6.06
N MET A 169 -5.35 -14.51 -5.60
CA MET A 169 -6.40 -13.72 -6.26
C MET A 169 -6.28 -12.21 -5.98
N VAL A 170 -5.54 -11.84 -4.93
CA VAL A 170 -5.36 -10.45 -4.48
C VAL A 170 -3.91 -10.06 -4.64
N GLY A 171 -3.62 -9.13 -5.55
CA GLY A 171 -2.29 -8.53 -5.72
C GLY A 171 -1.91 -7.59 -4.59
N THR A 172 -1.15 -6.54 -4.91
CA THR A 172 -0.68 -5.56 -3.92
C THR A 172 -1.82 -5.01 -3.08
N THR A 173 -1.70 -5.14 -1.76
CA THR A 173 -2.66 -4.56 -0.80
C THR A 173 -2.01 -3.41 -0.08
N VAL A 174 -2.73 -2.31 0.10
CA VAL A 174 -2.26 -1.15 0.86
C VAL A 174 -3.24 -0.84 1.99
N ARG A 175 -2.73 -0.67 3.21
CA ARG A 175 -3.54 -0.35 4.40
C ARG A 175 -2.98 0.87 5.11
N GLY A 176 -3.83 1.87 5.34
CA GLY A 176 -3.55 2.94 6.29
C GLY A 176 -3.73 2.43 7.72
N ILE A 177 -2.65 2.40 8.49
CA ILE A 177 -2.62 1.92 9.86
C ILE A 177 -2.82 3.10 10.80
N ARG A 178 -3.84 2.99 11.67
CA ARG A 178 -4.12 4.03 12.67
C ARG A 178 -3.03 4.04 13.74
N ALA A 179 -2.58 5.23 14.10
CA ALA A 179 -1.57 5.44 15.13
C ALA A 179 -2.09 6.38 16.23
N PRO A 180 -1.53 6.33 17.45
CA PRO A 180 -1.81 7.35 18.47
C PRO A 180 -1.35 8.74 18.02
N ILE A 181 -1.80 9.78 18.74
CA ILE A 181 -1.33 11.14 18.49
C ILE A 181 0.13 11.25 18.92
N ILE A 182 1.03 11.39 17.95
CA ILE A 182 2.47 11.50 18.17
C ILE A 182 2.82 12.91 18.65
N ARG A 183 3.68 12.98 19.66
CA ARG A 183 4.20 14.19 20.31
C ARG A 183 5.72 14.19 20.32
N GLN A 184 6.29 15.34 20.62
CA GLN A 184 7.72 15.49 20.81
C GLN A 184 8.23 14.57 21.93
N GLY A 185 9.32 13.86 21.67
CA GLY A 185 9.96 12.94 22.60
C GLY A 185 9.41 11.51 22.55
N ASP A 186 8.36 11.25 21.77
CA ASP A 186 7.81 9.91 21.64
C ASP A 186 8.79 8.96 20.92
N ASP A 187 8.81 7.69 21.36
CA ASP A 187 9.53 6.63 20.67
C ASP A 187 8.79 6.22 19.39
N ILE A 188 9.12 6.91 18.29
CA ILE A 188 8.48 6.68 17.01
C ILE A 188 8.70 5.26 16.48
N ALA A 189 9.84 4.63 16.79
CA ALA A 189 10.13 3.29 16.30
C ALA A 189 9.22 2.26 16.97
N TRP A 190 9.09 2.36 18.30
CA TRP A 190 8.18 1.55 19.08
C TRP A 190 6.72 1.78 18.68
N ILE A 191 6.29 3.04 18.51
CA ILE A 191 4.91 3.38 18.11
C ILE A 191 4.56 2.75 16.75
N VAL A 192 5.45 2.89 15.77
CA VAL A 192 5.21 2.36 14.42
C VAL A 192 5.11 0.83 14.46
N ALA A 193 6.06 0.16 15.10
CA ALA A 193 6.06 -1.29 15.19
C ALA A 193 4.80 -1.83 15.88
N ASN A 194 4.43 -1.29 17.05
CA ASN A 194 3.24 -1.75 17.77
C ASN A 194 1.94 -1.45 17.04
N SER A 195 1.80 -0.27 16.42
CA SER A 195 0.58 0.06 15.66
C SER A 195 0.33 -0.94 14.53
N VAL A 196 1.39 -1.41 13.85
CA VAL A 196 1.28 -2.42 12.80
C VAL A 196 0.93 -3.80 13.37
N LEU A 197 1.54 -4.20 14.49
CA LEU A 197 1.27 -5.47 15.15
C LEU A 197 -0.16 -5.55 15.70
N GLU A 198 -0.60 -4.50 16.40
CA GLU A 198 -1.97 -4.39 16.93
C GLU A 198 -3.00 -4.40 15.80
N ALA A 199 -2.74 -3.69 14.69
CA ALA A 199 -3.62 -3.73 13.52
C ALA A 199 -3.67 -5.12 12.88
N ALA A 200 -2.54 -5.83 12.79
CA ALA A 200 -2.47 -7.19 12.26
C ALA A 200 -3.30 -8.17 13.11
N GLU A 201 -3.20 -8.06 14.44
CA GLU A 201 -3.98 -8.87 15.37
C GLU A 201 -5.48 -8.53 15.29
N ALA A 202 -5.84 -7.25 15.37
CA ALA A 202 -7.23 -6.80 15.40
C ALA A 202 -8.00 -7.09 14.11
N GLU A 203 -7.35 -6.93 12.95
CA GLU A 203 -7.97 -7.10 11.63
C GLU A 203 -7.69 -8.48 11.01
N GLY A 204 -6.94 -9.34 11.70
CA GLY A 204 -6.73 -10.74 11.33
C GLY A 204 -5.90 -10.96 10.06
N PHE A 205 -4.86 -10.15 9.83
CA PHE A 205 -3.92 -10.36 8.72
C PHE A 205 -2.50 -10.69 9.21
N ALA A 206 -1.77 -11.49 8.44
CA ALA A 206 -0.39 -11.85 8.75
C ALA A 206 0.60 -10.92 8.04
N LEU A 207 1.66 -10.56 8.76
CA LEU A 207 2.85 -9.90 8.21
C LEU A 207 3.78 -10.94 7.57
N ARG A 208 4.47 -10.55 6.50
CA ARG A 208 5.28 -11.43 5.67
C ARG A 208 6.65 -10.81 5.41
N ASP A 209 7.60 -11.67 5.07
CA ASP A 209 8.88 -11.21 4.52
C ASP A 209 8.62 -10.33 3.29
N ARG A 210 9.39 -9.25 3.14
CA ARG A 210 9.30 -8.27 2.05
C ARG A 210 8.04 -7.39 2.02
N ASP A 211 7.16 -7.47 3.02
CA ASP A 211 6.18 -6.40 3.24
C ASP A 211 6.90 -5.07 3.49
N VAL A 212 6.21 -3.95 3.24
CA VAL A 212 6.76 -2.61 3.47
C VAL A 212 5.92 -1.88 4.51
N VAL A 213 6.56 -1.43 5.59
CA VAL A 213 5.98 -0.50 6.56
C VAL A 213 6.55 0.89 6.29
N ALA A 214 5.68 1.82 5.93
CA ALA A 214 6.05 3.20 5.64
C ALA A 214 5.46 4.13 6.71
N VAL A 215 6.22 5.11 7.17
CA VAL A 215 5.75 6.15 8.11
C VAL A 215 6.02 7.54 7.55
N THR A 216 5.06 8.46 7.69
CA THR A 216 5.22 9.83 7.18
C THR A 216 6.36 10.57 7.91
N GLU A 217 7.18 11.27 7.14
CA GLU A 217 8.19 12.24 7.55
C GLU A 217 7.64 13.25 8.57
N ALA A 218 6.35 13.59 8.46
CA ALA A 218 5.68 14.56 9.28
C ALA A 218 5.63 14.14 10.75
N VAL A 219 5.39 12.85 11.04
CA VAL A 219 5.31 12.36 12.42
C VAL A 219 6.68 12.02 12.98
N VAL A 220 7.64 11.63 12.14
CA VAL A 220 9.03 11.46 12.54
C VAL A 220 9.61 12.80 13.00
N ALA A 221 9.42 13.87 12.21
CA ALA A 221 9.87 15.22 12.58
C ALA A 221 9.21 15.73 13.87
N ARG A 222 7.95 15.36 14.09
CA ARG A 222 7.20 15.71 15.30
C ARG A 222 7.74 15.01 16.53
N ALA A 223 7.99 13.70 16.44
CA ALA A 223 8.64 12.93 17.50
C ALA A 223 10.02 13.49 17.85
N GLN A 224 10.79 13.91 16.85
CA GLN A 224 12.10 14.54 17.04
C GLN A 224 12.04 15.91 17.72
N GLY A 225 10.90 16.60 17.71
CA GLY A 225 10.84 17.99 18.16
C GLY A 225 11.61 18.94 17.25
N ASN A 226 11.74 18.63 15.96
CA ASN A 226 12.55 19.42 15.03
C ASN A 226 11.81 20.69 14.58
N TYR A 227 11.79 21.72 15.44
CA TYR A 227 11.06 22.97 15.24
C TYR A 227 11.99 24.18 15.25
N ALA A 228 11.62 25.22 14.51
CA ALA A 228 12.30 26.51 14.55
C ALA A 228 11.30 27.66 14.53
N THR A 229 11.61 28.75 15.23
CA THR A 229 10.80 29.97 15.21
C THR A 229 11.17 30.86 14.03
N THR A 230 10.27 31.77 13.66
CA THR A 230 10.55 32.80 12.64
C THR A 230 11.71 33.70 13.05
N ASP A 231 11.91 33.92 14.36
CA ASP A 231 13.05 34.71 14.87
C ASP A 231 14.38 33.98 14.66
N GLN A 232 14.43 32.67 14.90
CA GLN A 232 15.63 31.85 14.65
C GLN A 232 15.98 31.80 13.14
N ILE A 233 14.98 31.70 12.27
CA ILE A 233 15.16 31.83 10.82
C ILE A 233 15.74 33.22 10.49
N GLY A 234 15.16 34.28 11.06
CA GLY A 234 15.63 35.64 10.85
C GLY A 234 17.06 35.88 11.35
N ALA A 235 17.44 35.30 12.49
CA ALA A 235 18.80 35.36 13.03
C ALA A 235 19.80 34.70 12.07
N ASP A 236 19.46 33.53 11.51
CA ASP A 236 20.31 32.84 10.56
C ASP A 236 20.45 33.60 9.22
N VAL A 237 19.33 34.13 8.71
CA VAL A 237 19.33 34.98 7.51
C VAL A 237 20.20 36.22 7.73
N ARG A 238 20.06 36.88 8.89
CA ARG A 238 20.87 38.06 9.23
C ARG A 238 22.36 37.73 9.35
N ALA A 239 22.70 36.59 9.96
CA ALA A 239 24.09 36.14 10.05
C ALA A 239 24.71 35.88 8.67
N LYS A 240 23.91 35.39 7.71
CA LYS A 240 24.36 35.06 6.35
C LYS A 240 24.40 36.25 5.40
N PHE A 241 23.40 37.12 5.45
CA PHE A 241 23.22 38.22 4.48
C PHE A 241 23.53 39.61 5.04
N GLY A 242 23.59 39.78 6.36
CA GLY A 242 23.70 41.10 6.99
C GLY A 242 22.47 41.98 6.71
N GLU A 243 22.66 43.29 6.61
CA GLU A 243 21.60 44.27 6.35
C GLU A 243 21.37 44.58 4.85
N GLN A 244 21.74 43.65 3.97
CA GLN A 244 21.64 43.83 2.53
C GLN A 244 20.18 43.71 2.04
N THR A 245 19.91 44.24 0.84
CA THR A 245 18.70 43.89 0.08
C THR A 245 18.84 42.46 -0.46
N ILE A 246 17.89 41.59 -0.14
CA ILE A 246 17.94 40.17 -0.54
C ILE A 246 16.94 39.92 -1.68
N GLY A 247 17.41 39.27 -2.74
CA GLY A 247 16.55 38.73 -3.78
C GLY A 247 16.04 37.36 -3.35
N VAL A 248 14.75 37.23 -3.05
CA VAL A 248 14.13 35.97 -2.68
C VAL A 248 13.41 35.43 -3.91
N ILE A 249 13.83 34.30 -4.45
CA ILE A 249 13.40 33.88 -5.80
C ILE A 249 12.80 32.49 -5.84
N PHE A 250 11.84 32.31 -6.74
CA PHE A 250 11.22 31.03 -7.09
C PHE A 250 10.66 30.21 -5.91
N PRO A 251 9.99 30.84 -4.93
CA PRO A 251 9.28 30.06 -3.92
C PRO A 251 8.05 29.39 -4.51
N ILE A 252 7.61 28.31 -3.87
CA ILE A 252 6.26 27.78 -4.12
C ILE A 252 5.19 28.66 -3.46
N LEU A 253 4.05 28.79 -4.12
CA LEU A 253 2.89 29.57 -3.68
C LEU A 253 2.09 28.77 -2.65
N SER A 254 2.54 28.82 -1.40
CA SER A 254 1.93 28.07 -0.30
C SER A 254 1.88 28.83 1.01
N ARG A 255 0.69 28.86 1.62
CA ARG A 255 0.50 29.32 3.02
C ARG A 255 1.13 28.36 4.04
N ASN A 256 1.18 27.07 3.70
CA ASN A 256 1.63 26.03 4.63
C ASN A 256 3.15 25.79 4.54
N ARG A 257 3.71 25.78 3.32
CA ARG A 257 5.11 25.42 3.08
C ARG A 257 6.06 26.62 3.02
N PHE A 258 5.60 27.81 2.59
CA PHE A 258 6.50 28.94 2.36
C PHE A 258 6.23 30.17 3.22
N ALA A 259 4.97 30.50 3.54
CA ALA A 259 4.65 31.76 4.22
C ALA A 259 5.44 31.97 5.52
N MET A 260 5.49 30.97 6.40
CA MET A 260 6.24 31.08 7.66
C MET A 260 7.75 31.20 7.45
N CYS A 261 8.29 30.53 6.43
CA CYS A 261 9.68 30.70 6.02
C CYS A 261 9.94 32.13 5.56
N LEU A 262 9.07 32.68 4.69
CA LEU A 262 9.17 34.06 4.19
C LEU A 262 9.11 35.09 5.33
N LYS A 263 8.19 34.91 6.29
CA LYS A 263 8.11 35.77 7.48
C LYS A 263 9.42 35.75 8.28
N GLY A 264 10.01 34.56 8.49
CA GLY A 264 11.31 34.44 9.14
C GLY A 264 12.44 35.13 8.34
N ILE A 265 12.47 34.93 7.03
CA ILE A 265 13.44 35.58 6.13
C ILE A 265 13.31 37.11 6.21
N ALA A 266 12.08 37.64 6.20
CA ALA A 266 11.80 39.06 6.31
C ALA A 266 12.29 39.66 7.64
N LYS A 267 12.16 38.96 8.78
CA LYS A 267 12.73 39.39 10.06
C LYS A 267 14.28 39.50 10.05
N GLY A 268 14.93 38.77 9.15
CA GLY A 268 16.38 38.78 8.97
C GLY A 268 16.89 39.77 7.93
N ALA A 269 16.01 40.43 7.18
CA ALA A 269 16.37 41.24 6.02
C ALA A 269 15.88 42.68 6.14
N LYS A 270 16.62 43.63 5.55
CA LYS A 270 16.19 45.04 5.49
C LYS A 270 15.13 45.28 4.41
N LYS A 271 15.39 44.73 3.22
CA LYS A 271 14.51 44.79 2.05
C LYS A 271 14.54 43.45 1.33
N ILE A 272 13.37 42.98 0.90
CA ILE A 272 13.22 41.80 0.04
C ILE A 272 12.72 42.25 -1.33
N VAL A 273 13.42 41.79 -2.36
CA VAL A 273 12.90 41.77 -3.74
C VAL A 273 12.45 40.34 -4.01
N LEU A 274 11.14 40.11 -3.93
CA LEU A 274 10.51 38.81 -4.13
C LEU A 274 10.26 38.59 -5.63
N MET A 275 10.92 37.60 -6.21
CA MET A 275 10.73 37.22 -7.61
C MET A 275 9.92 35.92 -7.72
N LEU A 276 8.69 36.06 -8.23
CA LEU A 276 7.79 34.94 -8.48
C LEU A 276 7.90 34.46 -9.94
N SER A 277 7.87 33.15 -10.16
CA SER A 277 7.76 32.59 -11.50
C SER A 277 6.31 32.63 -11.97
N TYR A 278 6.10 32.71 -13.28
CA TYR A 278 4.78 32.73 -13.90
C TYR A 278 4.82 32.00 -15.26
N PRO A 279 3.77 31.30 -15.71
CA PRO A 279 2.41 31.29 -15.18
C PRO A 279 2.25 30.54 -13.85
N SER A 280 3.21 29.71 -13.45
CA SER A 280 3.16 28.91 -12.22
C SER A 280 4.50 28.84 -11.49
N ASP A 281 4.47 28.36 -10.25
CA ASP A 281 5.68 27.95 -9.52
C ASP A 281 6.24 26.58 -9.97
N GLU A 282 7.33 26.13 -9.33
CA GLU A 282 8.02 24.87 -9.64
C GLU A 282 7.12 23.63 -9.56
N VAL A 283 6.15 23.62 -8.64
CA VAL A 283 5.22 22.50 -8.46
C VAL A 283 3.93 22.68 -9.24
N GLY A 284 3.71 23.83 -9.88
CA GLY A 284 2.57 24.07 -10.75
C GLY A 284 1.41 24.82 -10.09
N ASN A 285 1.60 25.51 -8.96
CA ASN A 285 0.59 26.46 -8.49
C ASN A 285 0.51 27.63 -9.48
N HIS A 286 -0.59 27.72 -10.21
CA HIS A 286 -0.78 28.73 -11.26
C HIS A 286 -1.20 30.09 -10.67
N MET A 287 -0.57 31.16 -11.13
CA MET A 287 -1.02 32.53 -10.96
C MET A 287 -1.97 32.93 -12.09
N VAL A 288 -1.65 32.53 -13.33
CA VAL A 288 -2.43 32.80 -14.54
C VAL A 288 -2.51 31.56 -15.42
N THR A 289 -3.52 31.48 -16.28
CA THR A 289 -3.65 30.41 -17.26
C THR A 289 -2.71 30.64 -18.45
N LEU A 290 -2.39 29.58 -19.19
CA LEU A 290 -1.63 29.69 -20.44
C LEU A 290 -2.42 30.53 -21.48
N ASP A 291 -3.73 30.32 -21.60
CA ASP A 291 -4.57 31.10 -22.50
C ASP A 291 -4.50 32.60 -22.22
N ALA A 292 -4.46 33.01 -20.93
CA ALA A 292 -4.32 34.41 -20.56
C ALA A 292 -2.96 34.99 -20.98
N LEU A 293 -1.88 34.20 -20.93
CA LEU A 293 -0.57 34.62 -21.44
C LEU A 293 -0.60 34.81 -22.96
N ASP A 294 -1.22 33.87 -23.68
CA ASP A 294 -1.35 33.90 -25.13
C ASP A 294 -2.19 35.10 -25.59
N GLU A 295 -3.32 35.37 -24.92
CA GLU A 295 -4.17 36.53 -25.16
C GLU A 295 -3.45 37.86 -24.89
N ALA A 296 -2.59 37.90 -23.87
CA ALA A 296 -1.77 39.07 -23.55
C ALA A 296 -0.52 39.20 -24.45
N GLY A 297 -0.19 38.18 -25.26
CA GLY A 297 1.00 38.16 -26.11
C GLY A 297 2.32 38.17 -25.32
N ILE A 298 2.34 37.61 -24.10
CA ILE A 298 3.50 37.61 -23.21
C ILE A 298 4.27 36.29 -23.32
N ASP A 299 5.56 36.36 -23.66
CA ASP A 299 6.47 35.23 -23.48
C ASP A 299 7.00 35.23 -22.02
N PRO A 300 6.60 34.27 -21.18
CA PRO A 300 6.99 34.24 -19.77
C PRO A 300 8.47 33.86 -19.56
N TYR A 301 9.16 33.31 -20.57
CA TYR A 301 10.57 32.94 -20.44
C TYR A 301 11.54 34.10 -20.63
N THR A 302 11.12 35.16 -21.30
CA THR A 302 11.96 36.33 -21.59
C THR A 302 11.48 37.61 -20.92
N THR A 303 10.18 37.71 -20.65
CA THR A 303 9.57 38.93 -20.12
C THR A 303 9.79 39.01 -18.61
N VAL A 304 10.09 40.22 -18.12
CA VAL A 304 10.17 40.53 -16.70
C VAL A 304 9.11 41.59 -16.44
N LEU A 305 8.25 41.35 -15.44
CA LEU A 305 7.14 42.23 -15.10
C LEU A 305 7.30 42.72 -13.66
N THR A 306 7.01 43.99 -13.44
CA THR A 306 6.72 44.51 -12.09
C THR A 306 5.34 44.04 -11.65
N GLU A 307 5.07 44.08 -10.34
CA GLU A 307 3.73 43.79 -9.82
C GLU A 307 2.63 44.65 -10.49
N ALA A 308 2.91 45.94 -10.73
CA ALA A 308 1.96 46.85 -11.35
C ALA A 308 1.65 46.47 -12.80
N GLU A 309 2.68 46.14 -13.59
CA GLU A 309 2.50 45.68 -14.98
C GLU A 309 1.74 44.35 -15.04
N PHE A 310 2.08 43.40 -14.16
CA PHE A 310 1.39 42.13 -14.09
C PHE A 310 -0.10 42.31 -13.73
N ARG A 311 -0.42 43.16 -12.74
CA ARG A 311 -1.82 43.46 -12.39
C ARG A 311 -2.56 44.23 -13.49
N ALA A 312 -1.88 45.07 -14.27
CA ALA A 312 -2.49 45.74 -15.41
C ALA A 312 -2.86 44.75 -16.53
N LEU A 313 -2.05 43.70 -16.73
CA LEU A 313 -2.29 42.66 -17.73
C LEU A 313 -3.33 41.63 -17.28
N PHE A 314 -3.26 41.16 -16.03
CA PHE A 314 -4.00 39.98 -15.57
C PHE A 314 -4.98 40.25 -14.43
N GLY A 315 -4.98 41.46 -13.86
CA GLY A 315 -5.82 41.83 -12.72
C GLY A 315 -5.42 41.13 -11.42
N THR A 316 -6.41 40.78 -10.61
CA THR A 316 -6.21 40.08 -9.33
C THR A 316 -6.26 38.57 -9.54
N CYS A 317 -5.11 37.91 -9.39
CA CYS A 317 -4.96 36.48 -9.58
C CYS A 317 -5.14 35.72 -8.25
N LYS A 318 -6.29 35.06 -8.08
CA LYS A 318 -6.54 34.20 -6.93
C LYS A 318 -6.22 32.74 -7.27
N HIS A 319 -5.49 32.08 -6.39
CA HIS A 319 -5.18 30.66 -6.53
C HIS A 319 -6.45 29.80 -6.53
N THR A 320 -6.57 28.88 -7.50
CA THR A 320 -7.79 28.12 -7.79
C THR A 320 -8.37 27.38 -6.58
N PHE A 321 -7.51 26.77 -5.76
CA PHE A 321 -7.97 25.95 -4.62
C PHE A 321 -8.09 26.72 -3.32
N THR A 322 -7.32 27.79 -3.12
CA THR A 322 -7.25 28.49 -1.83
C THR A 322 -7.95 29.84 -1.83
N GLY A 323 -8.23 30.42 -3.01
CA GLY A 323 -8.78 31.76 -3.18
C GLY A 323 -7.84 32.89 -2.80
N VAL A 324 -6.57 32.58 -2.50
CA VAL A 324 -5.56 33.55 -2.03
C VAL A 324 -4.91 34.25 -3.21
N ASP A 325 -4.81 35.58 -3.14
CA ASP A 325 -3.88 36.37 -3.97
C ASP A 325 -2.52 36.36 -3.28
N TYR A 326 -1.61 35.50 -3.77
CA TYR A 326 -0.31 35.30 -3.14
C TYR A 326 0.63 36.51 -3.27
N MET A 327 0.48 37.38 -4.28
CA MET A 327 1.29 38.60 -4.38
C MET A 327 0.95 39.54 -3.23
N SER A 328 -0.35 39.83 -3.04
CA SER A 328 -0.82 40.69 -1.95
C SER A 328 -0.48 40.08 -0.59
N TYR A 329 -0.74 38.77 -0.42
CA TYR A 329 -0.49 38.07 0.82
C TYR A 329 1.00 38.07 1.22
N TYR A 330 1.91 37.81 0.28
CA TYR A 330 3.35 37.82 0.58
C TYR A 330 3.90 39.22 0.80
N ARG A 331 3.41 40.23 0.09
CA ARG A 331 3.74 41.64 0.36
C ARG A 331 3.39 42.02 1.80
N GLU A 332 2.14 41.81 2.21
CA GLU A 332 1.67 42.11 3.56
C GLU A 332 2.47 41.34 4.63
N LEU A 333 2.84 40.09 4.33
CA LEU A 333 3.63 39.26 5.25
C LEU A 333 5.06 39.79 5.45
N ILE A 334 5.72 40.26 4.38
CA ILE A 334 7.06 40.86 4.44
C ILE A 334 6.99 42.19 5.20
N GLU A 335 6.04 43.05 4.84
CA GLU A 335 5.89 44.39 5.43
C GLU A 335 5.51 44.33 6.91
N SER A 336 4.62 43.39 7.30
CA SER A 336 4.26 43.18 8.71
C SER A 336 5.41 42.65 9.57
N ALA A 337 6.44 42.04 8.96
CA ALA A 337 7.67 41.65 9.63
C ALA A 337 8.69 42.81 9.76
N GLY A 338 8.34 44.02 9.32
CA GLY A 338 9.21 45.21 9.37
C GLY A 338 10.24 45.27 8.24
N CYS A 339 9.99 44.57 7.14
CA CYS A 339 10.88 44.50 5.97
C CYS A 339 10.26 45.21 4.76
N GLU A 340 11.04 45.96 4.00
CA GLU A 340 10.56 46.56 2.75
C GLU A 340 10.33 45.49 1.68
N ALA A 341 9.21 45.55 0.94
CA ALA A 341 8.84 44.57 -0.07
C ALA A 341 8.79 45.16 -1.48
N GLU A 342 9.45 44.50 -2.43
CA GLU A 342 9.29 44.74 -3.87
C GLU A 342 9.01 43.42 -4.56
N ILE A 343 7.98 43.36 -5.41
CA ILE A 343 7.59 42.13 -6.13
C ILE A 343 7.85 42.31 -7.62
N VAL A 344 8.53 41.32 -8.19
CA VAL A 344 8.79 41.20 -9.63
C VAL A 344 8.46 39.79 -10.09
N LEU A 345 8.14 39.62 -11.37
CA LEU A 345 7.83 38.34 -11.97
C LEU A 345 8.77 38.07 -13.14
N ALA A 346 9.41 36.90 -13.13
CA ALA A 346 10.33 36.44 -14.17
C ALA A 346 10.55 34.93 -14.04
N ASN A 347 10.91 34.27 -15.14
CA ASN A 347 11.34 32.85 -15.12
C ASN A 347 12.86 32.68 -15.28
N ASP A 348 13.59 33.73 -15.64
CA ASP A 348 15.05 33.72 -15.62
C ASP A 348 15.56 34.20 -14.25
N CYS A 349 16.16 33.28 -13.48
CA CYS A 349 16.74 33.58 -12.17
C CYS A 349 17.70 34.79 -12.19
N ARG A 350 18.38 35.05 -13.32
CA ARG A 350 19.38 36.13 -13.44
C ARG A 350 18.74 37.52 -13.46
N ALA A 351 17.44 37.62 -13.75
CA ALA A 351 16.72 38.90 -13.73
C ALA A 351 16.82 39.60 -12.37
N ILE A 352 16.89 38.84 -11.27
CA ILE A 352 17.03 39.37 -9.92
C ILE A 352 18.31 40.20 -9.71
N LEU A 353 19.36 39.93 -10.49
CA LEU A 353 20.66 40.59 -10.35
C LEU A 353 20.64 42.06 -10.77
N ARG A 354 19.57 42.51 -11.45
CA ARG A 354 19.31 43.94 -11.70
C ARG A 354 18.92 44.69 -10.43
N TYR A 355 18.44 43.97 -9.41
CA TYR A 355 17.92 44.52 -8.16
C TYR A 355 18.89 44.31 -7.00
N THR A 356 19.55 43.15 -6.94
CA THR A 356 20.55 42.86 -5.89
C THR A 356 21.47 41.70 -6.27
N PRO A 357 22.76 41.75 -5.90
CA PRO A 357 23.68 40.62 -6.08
C PRO A 357 23.60 39.58 -4.95
N TYR A 358 22.76 39.78 -3.92
CA TYR A 358 22.59 38.87 -2.78
C TYR A 358 21.27 38.10 -2.92
N VAL A 359 21.33 36.79 -3.14
CA VAL A 359 20.17 36.00 -3.56
C VAL A 359 19.94 34.79 -2.66
N LEU A 360 18.67 34.57 -2.30
CA LEU A 360 18.16 33.38 -1.65
C LEU A 360 17.25 32.62 -2.63
N ALA A 361 17.70 31.45 -3.10
CA ALA A 361 16.95 30.57 -3.99
C ALA A 361 15.98 29.67 -3.21
N CYS A 362 14.69 29.74 -3.54
CA CYS A 362 13.62 29.02 -2.83
C CYS A 362 12.99 27.89 -3.63
N ASP A 363 13.55 27.59 -4.81
CA ASP A 363 13.21 26.40 -5.56
C ASP A 363 13.56 25.14 -4.75
N ILE A 364 12.76 24.09 -4.90
CA ILE A 364 12.94 22.83 -4.21
C ILE A 364 13.85 21.95 -5.07
N HIS A 365 13.41 21.52 -6.25
CA HIS A 365 14.11 20.48 -7.02
C HIS A 365 15.19 21.03 -7.96
N THR A 366 15.02 22.27 -8.42
CA THR A 366 15.90 22.94 -9.39
C THR A 366 16.96 23.83 -8.76
N ARG A 367 16.99 23.95 -7.42
CA ARG A 367 17.90 24.82 -6.66
C ARG A 367 19.37 24.75 -7.00
N ALA A 368 19.90 23.55 -7.24
CA ALA A 368 21.30 23.39 -7.60
C ALA A 368 21.62 24.09 -8.94
N ARG A 369 20.69 24.03 -9.90
CA ARG A 369 20.80 24.73 -11.19
C ARG A 369 20.71 26.24 -10.98
N THR A 370 19.72 26.71 -10.22
CA THR A 370 19.52 28.14 -9.94
C THR A 370 20.73 28.75 -9.25
N LYS A 371 21.21 28.14 -8.16
CA LYS A 371 22.41 28.61 -7.44
C LYS A 371 23.64 28.68 -8.35
N ARG A 372 23.84 27.67 -9.22
CA ARG A 372 24.94 27.65 -10.20
C ARG A 372 24.85 28.79 -11.21
N LEU A 373 23.66 29.04 -11.77
CA LEU A 373 23.46 30.09 -12.78
C LEU A 373 23.66 31.49 -12.20
N LEU A 374 23.16 31.75 -10.98
CA LEU A 374 23.34 33.02 -10.30
C LEU A 374 24.82 33.31 -10.01
N ARG A 375 25.55 32.33 -9.48
CA ARG A 375 27.00 32.47 -9.23
C ARG A 375 27.76 32.75 -10.53
N ALA A 376 27.45 32.03 -11.61
CA ALA A 376 28.08 32.26 -12.91
C ALA A 376 27.74 33.63 -13.52
N ALA A 377 26.57 34.18 -13.19
CA ALA A 377 26.12 35.50 -13.65
C ALA A 377 26.63 36.66 -12.77
N GLY A 378 27.47 36.40 -11.78
CA GLY A 378 28.12 37.43 -10.96
C GLY A 378 27.38 37.81 -9.68
N ALA A 379 26.48 36.96 -9.17
CA ALA A 379 25.91 37.16 -7.84
C ALA A 379 27.02 37.13 -6.76
N SER A 380 27.04 38.13 -5.88
CA SER A 380 28.01 38.25 -4.79
C SER A 380 27.83 37.17 -3.74
N LEU A 381 26.58 36.83 -3.41
CA LEU A 381 26.26 35.80 -2.42
C LEU A 381 25.00 35.05 -2.83
N VAL A 382 25.06 33.72 -2.76
CA VAL A 382 23.94 32.86 -3.16
C VAL A 382 23.79 31.73 -2.15
N TYR A 383 22.68 31.77 -1.42
CA TYR A 383 22.18 30.69 -0.57
C TYR A 383 20.86 30.16 -1.14
N GLY A 384 20.45 28.97 -0.71
CA GLY A 384 19.11 28.45 -0.91
C GLY A 384 18.40 28.20 0.41
N LEU A 385 17.12 27.80 0.35
CA LEU A 385 16.40 27.33 1.55
C LEU A 385 17.10 26.14 2.22
N ASP A 386 17.81 25.32 1.44
CA ASP A 386 18.67 24.23 1.94
C ASP A 386 19.86 24.70 2.77
N ASP A 387 20.24 25.97 2.64
CA ASP A 387 21.34 26.56 3.39
C ASP A 387 20.86 27.27 4.66
N ILE A 388 19.56 27.57 4.83
CA ILE A 388 18.98 28.23 6.01
C ILE A 388 18.55 27.18 7.04
N LEU A 389 18.97 27.34 8.30
CA LEU A 389 18.88 26.34 9.36
C LEU A 389 19.50 24.99 8.96
N SER A 390 20.67 25.03 8.32
CA SER A 390 21.54 23.86 8.10
C SER A 390 22.33 23.46 9.36
N ALA A 391 22.32 24.32 10.38
CA ALA A 391 22.80 24.06 11.73
C ALA A 391 21.85 24.73 12.74
N SER A 392 21.91 24.32 14.01
CA SER A 392 21.10 24.92 15.07
C SER A 392 21.48 26.39 15.28
N VAL A 393 20.48 27.26 15.34
CA VAL A 393 20.63 28.69 15.61
C VAL A 393 19.83 28.99 16.87
N GLU A 394 20.50 29.49 17.90
CA GLU A 394 19.87 29.81 19.20
C GLU A 394 19.05 28.63 19.77
N GLY A 395 19.57 27.41 19.62
CA GLY A 395 18.91 26.19 20.08
C GLY A 395 17.75 25.71 19.20
N SER A 396 17.59 26.23 17.99
CA SER A 396 16.59 25.77 17.03
C SER A 396 16.80 24.31 16.63
N GLY A 397 15.73 23.67 16.15
CA GLY A 397 15.84 22.57 15.21
C GLY A 397 16.57 22.99 13.93
N TYR A 398 17.05 22.01 13.18
CA TYR A 398 17.76 22.24 11.91
C TYR A 398 17.71 20.99 11.03
N ASN A 399 18.14 21.12 9.77
CA ASN A 399 18.37 19.98 8.90
C ASN A 399 19.66 20.18 8.10
N GLU A 400 20.67 19.35 8.35
CA GLU A 400 22.02 19.46 7.76
C GLU A 400 22.07 19.38 6.23
N HIS A 401 21.04 18.82 5.59
CA HIS A 401 21.00 18.61 4.14
C HIS A 401 19.96 19.45 3.42
N TYR A 402 18.87 19.76 4.11
CA TYR A 402 17.67 20.35 3.51
C TYR A 402 17.28 21.69 4.13
N GLY A 403 17.92 22.13 5.21
CA GLY A 403 17.61 23.41 5.85
C GLY A 403 16.11 23.59 6.09
N LEU A 404 15.53 24.60 5.45
CA LEU A 404 14.08 24.89 5.47
C LEU A 404 13.25 24.13 4.43
N LEU A 405 13.85 23.42 3.48
CA LEU A 405 13.11 22.61 2.51
C LEU A 405 12.36 21.46 3.22
N GLY A 406 11.13 21.19 2.78
CA GLY A 406 10.24 20.20 3.40
C GLY A 406 9.68 20.64 4.76
N SER A 407 9.95 21.88 5.20
CA SER A 407 9.32 22.41 6.40
C SER A 407 7.83 22.69 6.18
N ASN A 408 7.09 22.70 7.28
CA ASN A 408 5.66 22.97 7.33
C ASN A 408 5.34 23.96 8.44
N LYS A 409 4.30 24.77 8.26
CA LYS A 409 3.75 25.61 9.31
C LYS A 409 3.38 24.77 10.53
N ALA A 410 3.93 25.14 11.70
CA ALA A 410 3.57 24.54 12.98
C ALA A 410 2.67 25.47 13.80
N THR A 411 3.02 26.75 13.86
CA THR A 411 2.22 27.83 14.47
C THR A 411 2.32 29.10 13.61
N GLU A 412 1.71 30.21 14.04
CA GLU A 412 1.87 31.52 13.39
C GLU A 412 3.27 32.15 13.58
N GLU A 413 4.15 31.51 14.37
CA GLU A 413 5.52 31.96 14.64
C GLU A 413 6.57 30.85 14.53
N SER A 414 6.20 29.65 14.08
CA SER A 414 7.15 28.53 13.98
C SER A 414 6.85 27.56 12.86
N VAL A 415 7.89 26.88 12.41
CA VAL A 415 7.86 25.80 11.44
C VAL A 415 8.31 24.49 12.07
N LYS A 416 7.75 23.38 11.60
CA LYS A 416 8.28 22.02 11.77
C LYS A 416 9.20 21.76 10.60
N LEU A 417 10.45 21.43 10.87
CA LEU A 417 11.46 21.14 9.84
C LEU A 417 11.34 19.69 9.37
N PHE A 418 11.88 19.41 8.19
CA PHE A 418 11.98 18.06 7.64
C PHE A 418 12.79 17.15 8.58
N PRO A 419 12.45 15.86 8.76
CA PRO A 419 13.12 15.03 9.73
C PRO A 419 14.58 14.81 9.35
N ARG A 420 15.39 14.56 10.37
CA ARG A 420 16.85 14.39 10.24
C ARG A 420 17.29 13.09 10.89
N ASN A 421 18.51 12.64 10.61
CA ASN A 421 19.04 11.38 11.17
C ASN A 421 18.01 10.23 11.11
N CYS A 422 17.41 10.05 9.94
CA CYS A 422 16.26 9.16 9.74
C CYS A 422 16.64 7.67 9.64
N LYS A 423 17.92 7.37 9.34
CA LYS A 423 18.38 5.99 9.12
C LYS A 423 18.24 5.10 10.38
N PRO A 424 18.67 5.54 11.58
CA PRO A 424 18.45 4.77 12.80
C PRO A 424 16.96 4.48 13.11
N VAL A 425 16.04 5.36 12.67
CA VAL A 425 14.60 5.16 12.90
C VAL A 425 14.08 3.97 12.09
N VAL A 426 14.39 3.90 10.79
CA VAL A 426 13.93 2.78 9.95
C VAL A 426 14.58 1.45 10.35
N GLU A 427 15.85 1.49 10.77
CA GLU A 427 16.56 0.31 11.28
C GLU A 427 15.98 -0.19 12.60
N ALA A 428 15.63 0.72 13.52
CA ALA A 428 14.99 0.36 14.79
C ALA A 428 13.59 -0.26 14.59
N ILE A 429 12.78 0.31 13.68
CA ILE A 429 11.46 -0.26 13.34
C ILE A 429 11.63 -1.67 12.74
N GLN A 430 12.54 -1.83 11.78
CA GLN A 430 12.80 -3.12 11.14
C GLN A 430 13.26 -4.16 12.17
N ALA A 431 14.17 -3.79 13.07
CA ALA A 431 14.67 -4.67 14.12
C ALA A 431 13.55 -5.10 15.09
N LEU A 432 12.70 -4.16 15.53
CA LEU A 432 11.55 -4.46 16.39
C LEU A 432 10.56 -5.41 15.71
N LEU A 433 10.22 -5.15 14.45
CA LEU A 433 9.33 -6.02 13.68
C LEU A 433 9.93 -7.41 13.48
N LEU A 434 11.23 -7.51 13.18
CA LEU A 434 11.93 -8.78 13.04
C LEU A 434 11.93 -9.56 14.36
N GLU A 435 12.22 -8.91 15.49
CA GLU A 435 12.19 -9.53 16.82
C GLU A 435 10.80 -10.09 17.16
N LYS A 436 9.74 -9.32 16.89
CA LYS A 436 8.37 -9.69 17.28
C LYS A 436 7.70 -10.69 16.34
N THR A 437 8.08 -10.70 15.07
CA THR A 437 7.37 -11.49 14.04
C THR A 437 8.22 -12.60 13.42
N GLY A 438 9.55 -12.52 13.55
CA GLY A 438 10.49 -13.35 12.79
C GLY A 438 10.51 -13.07 11.29
N ARG A 439 9.89 -11.97 10.82
CA ARG A 439 9.81 -11.59 9.40
C ARG A 439 10.71 -10.43 9.06
N HIS A 440 11.36 -10.51 7.91
CA HIS A 440 12.18 -9.45 7.35
C HIS A 440 11.30 -8.47 6.56
N ILE A 441 10.76 -7.48 7.27
CA ILE A 441 9.90 -6.42 6.72
C ILE A 441 10.76 -5.22 6.34
N GLU A 442 10.54 -4.64 5.16
CA GLU A 442 11.21 -3.42 4.74
C GLU A 442 10.52 -2.19 5.35
N VAL A 443 11.30 -1.15 5.65
CA VAL A 443 10.80 0.05 6.30
C VAL A 443 11.25 1.29 5.55
N MET A 444 10.36 2.27 5.42
CA MET A 444 10.72 3.59 4.90
C MET A 444 10.05 4.72 5.66
N ILE A 445 10.71 5.88 5.66
CA ILE A 445 10.06 7.14 5.94
C ILE A 445 9.70 7.74 4.58
N TYR A 446 8.44 8.13 4.39
CA TYR A 446 7.97 8.74 3.14
C TYR A 446 7.56 10.18 3.40
N GLY A 447 7.83 11.06 2.44
CA GLY A 447 7.30 12.42 2.36
C GLY A 447 6.24 12.53 1.27
N ASP A 448 6.10 13.73 0.74
CA ASP A 448 5.20 14.06 -0.37
C ASP A 448 5.38 13.10 -1.58
N GLY A 449 4.26 12.59 -2.09
CA GLY A 449 4.21 11.69 -3.23
C GLY A 449 4.16 12.43 -4.56
N ALA A 450 4.93 12.02 -5.57
CA ALA A 450 5.02 12.71 -6.86
C ALA A 450 3.76 12.55 -7.77
N PHE A 451 2.55 12.67 -7.22
CA PHE A 451 1.29 12.74 -7.95
C PHE A 451 1.08 14.14 -8.52
N LYS A 452 0.63 14.22 -9.77
CA LYS A 452 0.18 15.48 -10.38
C LYS A 452 -1.34 15.48 -10.48
N ASP A 453 -1.98 16.41 -9.81
CA ASP A 453 -3.42 16.60 -9.94
C ASP A 453 -3.78 17.00 -11.38
N PRO A 454 -4.73 16.31 -12.04
CA PRO A 454 -5.13 16.62 -13.40
C PRO A 454 -5.92 17.92 -13.55
N VAL A 455 -6.48 18.50 -12.48
CA VAL A 455 -7.33 19.70 -12.56
C VAL A 455 -6.48 20.98 -12.52
N GLY A 456 -5.82 21.24 -11.40
CA GLY A 456 -4.92 22.37 -11.19
C GLY A 456 -3.51 22.16 -11.72
N LYS A 457 -3.16 20.95 -12.19
CA LYS A 457 -1.82 20.63 -12.72
C LYS A 457 -0.70 20.86 -11.70
N ILE A 458 -1.02 20.70 -10.42
CA ILE A 458 -0.10 20.84 -9.30
C ILE A 458 0.49 19.47 -8.96
N TRP A 459 1.80 19.40 -8.79
CA TRP A 459 2.49 18.26 -8.22
C TRP A 459 2.45 18.35 -6.70
N GLU A 460 2.02 17.28 -6.04
CA GLU A 460 2.14 17.12 -4.58
C GLU A 460 3.57 16.71 -4.23
N LEU A 461 4.58 17.49 -4.63
CA LEU A 461 6.00 17.19 -4.42
C LEU A 461 6.73 18.42 -3.86
N ALA A 462 6.27 18.91 -2.71
CA ALA A 462 6.84 20.08 -2.05
C ALA A 462 8.02 19.71 -1.11
N ASP A 463 8.18 18.43 -0.79
CA ASP A 463 9.36 17.93 -0.07
C ASP A 463 10.60 17.80 -0.97
N PRO A 464 11.82 17.93 -0.41
CA PRO A 464 13.05 17.86 -1.18
C PRO A 464 13.37 16.44 -1.71
N VAL A 465 12.78 15.40 -1.11
CA VAL A 465 12.87 13.99 -1.51
C VAL A 465 11.60 13.24 -1.11
N VAL A 466 11.21 12.23 -1.89
CA VAL A 466 10.06 11.37 -1.56
C VAL A 466 10.32 10.49 -0.34
N SER A 467 11.57 10.11 -0.07
CA SER A 467 11.91 9.28 1.09
C SER A 467 13.24 9.71 1.70
N PRO A 468 13.26 10.29 2.92
CA PRO A 468 14.50 10.67 3.59
C PRO A 468 15.32 9.47 4.10
N ALA A 469 14.69 8.31 4.37
CA ALA A 469 15.39 7.09 4.75
C ALA A 469 14.55 5.85 4.47
N TYR A 470 15.24 4.74 4.20
CA TYR A 470 14.66 3.44 3.94
C TYR A 470 15.64 2.31 4.24
N THR A 471 15.13 1.09 4.35
CA THR A 471 15.93 -0.13 4.50
C THR A 471 16.48 -0.59 3.14
N PRO A 472 17.64 -1.29 3.10
CA PRO A 472 18.33 -1.60 1.84
C PRO A 472 17.51 -2.43 0.84
N GLY A 473 16.52 -3.20 1.29
CA GLY A 473 15.69 -4.01 0.39
C GLY A 473 14.76 -3.20 -0.51
N LEU A 474 14.69 -1.87 -0.32
CA LEU A 474 13.96 -0.91 -1.16
C LEU A 474 14.88 -0.18 -2.17
N GLU A 475 16.17 -0.52 -2.24
CA GLU A 475 17.08 0.01 -3.24
C GLU A 475 16.77 -0.54 -4.64
N GLY A 476 16.95 0.30 -5.65
CA GLY A 476 16.79 -0.08 -7.06
C GLY A 476 15.46 0.35 -7.66
N ARG A 477 15.01 -0.42 -8.65
CA ARG A 477 13.90 -0.11 -9.56
C ARG A 477 13.06 -1.37 -9.78
N PRO A 478 11.75 -1.27 -10.03
CA PRO A 478 10.96 -2.43 -10.44
C PRO A 478 11.55 -3.08 -11.69
N ASN A 479 11.62 -4.41 -11.68
CA ASN A 479 12.04 -5.22 -12.81
C ASN A 479 10.92 -6.24 -13.14
N GLU A 480 9.89 -5.77 -13.84
CA GLU A 480 8.70 -6.55 -14.18
C GLU A 480 8.58 -6.80 -15.68
N VAL A 481 8.10 -8.01 -16.03
CA VAL A 481 7.83 -8.39 -17.42
C VAL A 481 6.42 -7.98 -17.79
N LYS A 482 6.23 -7.40 -18.97
CA LYS A 482 4.91 -6.97 -19.43
C LYS A 482 4.08 -8.16 -19.89
N ILE A 483 3.23 -8.66 -19.00
CA ILE A 483 2.34 -9.80 -19.26
C ILE A 483 1.50 -9.60 -20.52
N LYS A 484 0.92 -8.40 -20.73
CA LYS A 484 0.14 -8.08 -21.94
C LYS A 484 1.00 -8.16 -23.21
N TYR A 485 2.24 -7.68 -23.15
CA TYR A 485 3.14 -7.76 -24.31
C TYR A 485 3.47 -9.22 -24.67
N LEU A 486 3.79 -10.04 -23.66
CA LEU A 486 4.05 -11.47 -23.87
C LEU A 486 2.80 -12.19 -24.43
N ALA A 487 1.62 -11.88 -23.89
CA ALA A 487 0.37 -12.47 -24.34
C ALA A 487 0.01 -12.07 -25.78
N ASP A 488 0.18 -10.80 -26.13
CA ASP A 488 -0.22 -10.25 -27.44
C ASP A 488 0.80 -10.53 -28.55
N ASN A 489 2.07 -10.80 -28.21
CA ASN A 489 3.14 -11.03 -29.20
C ASN A 489 3.68 -12.46 -29.13
N ASP A 490 4.41 -12.79 -28.06
CA ASP A 490 5.18 -14.04 -27.97
C ASP A 490 4.26 -15.29 -27.82
N PHE A 491 3.07 -15.10 -27.25
CA PHE A 491 2.11 -16.16 -26.95
C PHE A 491 0.72 -15.93 -27.54
N ALA A 492 0.60 -15.11 -28.60
CA ALA A 492 -0.69 -14.72 -29.19
C ALA A 492 -1.59 -15.90 -29.63
N GLY A 493 -0.97 -17.06 -29.93
CA GLY A 493 -1.69 -18.29 -30.29
C GLY A 493 -2.16 -19.14 -29.12
N LEU A 494 -1.79 -18.81 -27.88
CA LEU A 494 -2.15 -19.58 -26.68
C LEU A 494 -3.37 -18.97 -25.97
N THR A 495 -4.19 -19.81 -25.34
CA THR A 495 -5.33 -19.37 -24.53
C THR A 495 -5.49 -20.23 -23.27
N GLY A 496 -6.27 -19.73 -22.29
CA GLY A 496 -6.60 -20.46 -21.07
C GLY A 496 -5.35 -20.88 -20.27
N ALA A 497 -5.33 -22.13 -19.82
CA ALA A 497 -4.23 -22.67 -19.01
C ALA A 497 -2.88 -22.64 -19.75
N ALA A 498 -2.86 -22.91 -21.05
CA ALA A 498 -1.62 -22.95 -21.82
C ALA A 498 -0.94 -21.58 -21.93
N LEU A 499 -1.72 -20.50 -22.09
CA LEU A 499 -1.20 -19.13 -22.08
C LEU A 499 -0.65 -18.76 -20.70
N ARG A 500 -1.39 -19.12 -19.64
CA ARG A 500 -0.99 -18.85 -18.27
C ARG A 500 0.32 -19.55 -17.90
N ASP A 501 0.47 -20.81 -18.28
CA ASP A 501 1.68 -21.60 -17.99
C ASP A 501 2.89 -21.02 -18.75
N ALA A 502 2.71 -20.63 -20.02
CA ALA A 502 3.76 -19.97 -20.81
C ALA A 502 4.20 -18.62 -20.23
N ILE A 503 3.24 -17.80 -19.76
CA ILE A 503 3.53 -16.54 -19.07
C ILE A 503 4.28 -16.79 -17.76
N ASN A 504 3.84 -17.77 -16.96
CA ASN A 504 4.48 -18.11 -15.69
C ASN A 504 5.93 -18.56 -15.90
N ASP A 505 6.17 -19.39 -16.91
CA ASP A 505 7.52 -19.83 -17.26
C ASP A 505 8.39 -18.65 -17.73
N ALA A 506 7.87 -17.76 -18.57
CA ALA A 506 8.59 -16.57 -19.01
C ALA A 506 8.98 -15.65 -17.83
N ILE A 507 8.10 -15.49 -16.84
CA ILE A 507 8.36 -14.70 -15.63
C ILE A 507 9.45 -15.35 -14.76
N ARG A 508 9.44 -16.68 -14.64
CA ARG A 508 10.43 -17.43 -13.85
C ARG A 508 11.83 -17.43 -14.47
N HIS A 509 11.91 -17.36 -15.79
CA HIS A 509 13.18 -17.36 -16.54
C HIS A 509 13.67 -15.94 -16.92
N LYS A 510 13.07 -14.89 -16.36
CA LYS A 510 13.48 -13.50 -16.68
C LYS A 510 14.89 -13.19 -16.21
N GLU A 511 15.61 -12.40 -17.01
CA GLU A 511 16.92 -11.87 -16.65
C GLU A 511 16.83 -10.76 -15.58
N SER A 512 17.90 -10.58 -14.81
CA SER A 512 17.97 -9.62 -13.70
C SER A 512 18.01 -8.15 -14.12
N ASP A 513 18.30 -7.86 -15.38
CA ASP A 513 18.27 -6.51 -15.97
C ASP A 513 17.55 -6.53 -17.32
N LEU A 514 16.36 -5.94 -17.39
CA LEU A 514 15.56 -5.86 -18.62
C LEU A 514 15.69 -4.51 -19.33
N VAL A 515 16.60 -3.63 -18.91
CA VAL A 515 16.79 -2.31 -19.52
C VAL A 515 17.16 -2.47 -21.00
N GLY A 516 16.28 -1.99 -21.88
CA GLY A 516 16.49 -2.03 -23.34
C GLY A 516 15.94 -3.28 -24.04
N ASN A 517 15.38 -4.25 -23.31
CA ASN A 517 14.69 -5.39 -23.91
C ASN A 517 13.30 -4.96 -24.47
N MET A 518 12.91 -5.47 -25.65
CA MET A 518 11.60 -5.19 -26.26
C MET A 518 10.44 -5.52 -25.31
N ALA A 519 10.55 -6.59 -24.51
CA ALA A 519 9.56 -6.97 -23.50
C ALA A 519 9.43 -5.98 -22.32
N ALA A 520 10.39 -5.07 -22.15
CA ALA A 520 10.42 -4.02 -21.12
C ALA A 520 10.20 -2.59 -21.68
N GLN A 521 10.02 -2.43 -23.00
CA GLN A 521 9.81 -1.12 -23.61
C GLN A 521 8.52 -0.46 -23.10
N GLY A 522 8.65 0.66 -22.38
CA GLY A 522 7.55 1.57 -22.02
C GLY A 522 7.31 1.80 -20.53
N THR A 523 8.16 1.31 -19.62
CA THR A 523 8.22 1.84 -18.25
C THR A 523 9.39 2.81 -18.18
N THR A 524 9.14 4.07 -17.80
CA THR A 524 10.28 4.94 -17.46
C THR A 524 10.80 4.46 -16.10
N PRO A 525 12.07 4.05 -15.98
CA PRO A 525 12.57 3.48 -14.73
C PRO A 525 12.41 4.50 -13.59
N ARG A 526 11.61 4.15 -12.57
CA ARG A 526 11.43 4.91 -11.33
C ARG A 526 12.06 4.16 -10.17
N ARG A 527 12.55 4.87 -9.16
CA ARG A 527 13.05 4.22 -7.95
C ARG A 527 11.89 3.61 -7.19
N LEU A 528 12.12 2.47 -6.54
CA LEU A 528 11.09 1.80 -5.73
C LEU A 528 10.53 2.74 -4.65
N THR A 529 11.41 3.49 -3.98
CA THR A 529 11.04 4.46 -2.94
C THR A 529 10.14 5.57 -3.45
N ASP A 530 10.31 6.03 -4.69
CA ASP A 530 9.50 7.10 -5.26
C ASP A 530 8.08 6.59 -5.56
N LEU A 531 7.97 5.35 -6.05
CA LEU A 531 6.69 4.69 -6.32
C LEU A 531 5.96 4.32 -5.03
N LEU A 532 6.64 3.70 -4.08
CA LEU A 532 6.09 3.32 -2.79
C LEU A 532 5.71 4.55 -1.96
N GLY A 533 6.56 5.57 -1.91
CA GLY A 533 6.25 6.82 -1.20
C GLY A 533 5.01 7.51 -1.78
N SER A 534 4.88 7.56 -3.11
CA SER A 534 3.69 8.12 -3.76
C SER A 534 2.42 7.28 -3.46
N LEU A 535 2.55 5.96 -3.42
CA LEU A 535 1.45 5.06 -3.04
C LEU A 535 1.03 5.26 -1.58
N CYS A 536 2.00 5.42 -0.69
CA CYS A 536 1.78 5.67 0.74
C CYS A 536 1.11 7.02 0.97
N ASP A 537 1.60 8.08 0.33
CA ASP A 537 1.04 9.42 0.44
C ASP A 537 -0.42 9.49 -0.04
N LEU A 538 -0.73 8.90 -1.20
CA LEU A 538 -2.11 8.78 -1.68
C LEU A 538 -3.02 7.98 -0.72
N THR A 539 -2.45 7.03 0.02
CA THR A 539 -3.20 6.22 0.99
C THR A 539 -3.47 6.99 2.28
N SER A 540 -2.45 7.65 2.84
CA SER A 540 -2.58 8.41 4.08
C SER A 540 -3.32 9.74 3.88
N GLY A 541 -3.21 10.35 2.70
CA GLY A 541 -3.58 11.73 2.46
C GLY A 541 -2.82 12.68 3.41
N SER A 542 -3.45 13.81 3.75
CA SER A 542 -2.91 14.83 4.69
C SER A 542 -2.66 14.35 6.13
N GLY A 543 -2.87 13.06 6.43
CA GLY A 543 -2.70 12.50 7.77
C GLY A 543 -3.87 12.77 8.73
N ASP A 544 -4.87 13.58 8.32
CA ASP A 544 -6.04 13.93 9.16
C ASP A 544 -6.92 12.72 9.53
N LYS A 545 -6.74 11.59 8.84
CA LYS A 545 -7.43 10.32 9.13
C LYS A 545 -6.80 9.52 10.27
N GLY A 546 -5.73 10.03 10.89
CA GLY A 546 -5.01 9.36 11.96
C GLY A 546 -4.22 8.14 11.49
N THR A 547 -3.92 8.03 10.19
CA THR A 547 -3.19 6.91 9.57
C THR A 547 -1.82 7.33 9.02
N PRO A 548 -0.88 7.79 9.87
CA PRO A 548 0.46 8.22 9.44
C PRO A 548 1.38 7.05 9.05
N ILE A 549 0.90 5.82 9.21
CA ILE A 549 1.63 4.59 8.90
C ILE A 549 0.87 3.88 7.79
N VAL A 550 1.60 3.34 6.81
CA VAL A 550 1.06 2.58 5.70
C VAL A 550 1.75 1.23 5.62
N LEU A 551 0.96 0.16 5.59
CA LEU A 551 1.43 -1.19 5.31
C LEU A 551 1.13 -1.54 3.84
N VAL A 552 2.17 -1.84 3.07
CA VAL A 552 2.08 -2.34 1.70
C VAL A 552 2.48 -3.80 1.67
N GLN A 553 1.58 -4.68 1.21
CA GLN A 553 1.82 -6.12 1.16
C GLN A 553 1.82 -6.67 -0.27
N GLY A 554 2.77 -7.57 -0.51
CA GLY A 554 2.95 -8.30 -1.78
C GLY A 554 3.19 -7.39 -2.98
N TYR A 555 3.90 -6.28 -2.76
CA TYR A 555 4.36 -5.32 -3.79
C TYR A 555 5.43 -5.92 -4.70
N PHE A 556 6.29 -6.79 -4.17
CA PHE A 556 7.40 -7.41 -4.91
C PHE A 556 7.05 -8.75 -5.56
N ASP A 557 5.83 -9.22 -5.33
CA ASP A 557 5.34 -10.48 -5.86
C ASP A 557 5.04 -10.31 -7.35
N ASN A 558 5.13 -11.40 -8.11
CA ASN A 558 4.82 -11.41 -9.53
C ASN A 558 3.63 -12.32 -9.84
N TYR A 559 3.17 -12.33 -11.08
CA TYR A 559 2.01 -13.14 -11.49
C TYR A 559 2.20 -14.65 -11.31
N ALA A 560 3.46 -15.13 -11.28
CA ALA A 560 3.78 -16.54 -11.04
C ALA A 560 3.92 -16.89 -9.55
N SER A 561 3.76 -15.92 -8.64
CA SER A 561 3.98 -16.04 -7.19
C SER A 561 2.75 -16.54 -6.42
#